data_AF-A0A7U3VRS4-F1
#
_entry.id   AF-A0A7U3VRS4-F1
#
_cell.length_a   1.000
_cell.length_b   1.000
_cell.length_c   1.000
_cell.angle_alpha   90.00
_cell.angle_beta   90.00
_cell.angle_gamma   90.00
#
_symmetry.space_group_name_H-M   'P 1'
#
loop_
_entity.id
_entity.type
_entity.pdbx_description
1 polymer ?
#
loop_
_entity_poly.entity_id
_entity_poly.type
_entity_poly.pdbx_seq_one_letter_code
_entity_poly.pdbx_strand_id
1 'polypeptide(L)'
;MTTPNPSGCRHCGLDERGHMQHWTTEAGWHPWTQPTQQQIKARMRARRNKEPHMTDNQPIPCGESGCLCYGVGEEHADHACGCDCPREEDDQ
;
A
#
# COMPACT_ATOMS: atom_id res chain seq x y z
N MET A 1 -5.03 -4.06 -14.21
CA MET A 1 -5.90 -4.98 -13.44
C MET A 1 -5.92 -4.52 -11.99
N THR A 2 -7.04 -4.00 -11.51
CA THR A 2 -7.21 -3.51 -10.14
C THR A 2 -7.06 -4.66 -9.14
N THR A 3 -6.17 -4.52 -8.16
CA THR A 3 -6.04 -5.50 -7.07
C THR A 3 -7.35 -5.52 -6.28
N PRO A 4 -7.99 -6.69 -6.06
CA PRO A 4 -9.25 -6.74 -5.32
C PRO A 4 -9.05 -6.18 -3.91
N ASN A 5 -10.06 -5.48 -3.38
CA ASN A 5 -10.03 -4.96 -2.02
C ASN A 5 -9.68 -6.13 -1.07
N PRO A 6 -8.64 -6.02 -0.23
CA PRO A 6 -8.28 -7.06 0.72
C PRO A 6 -9.47 -7.56 1.53
N SER A 7 -10.35 -6.63 1.92
CA SER A 7 -11.55 -6.87 2.72
C SER A 7 -12.81 -7.17 1.90
N GLY A 8 -12.71 -7.25 0.58
CA GLY A 8 -13.83 -7.58 -0.30
C GLY A 8 -14.32 -9.03 -0.10
N CYS A 9 -15.53 -9.32 -0.57
CA CYS A 9 -16.22 -10.60 -0.41
C CYS A 9 -15.32 -11.81 -0.65
N ARG A 10 -15.55 -12.86 0.14
CA ARG A 10 -14.85 -14.14 0.05
C ARG A 10 -14.89 -14.76 -1.35
N HIS A 11 -16.02 -14.62 -2.04
CA HIS A 11 -16.31 -15.32 -3.29
C HIS A 11 -15.96 -14.49 -4.53
N CYS A 12 -16.42 -13.23 -4.59
CA CYS A 12 -16.23 -12.37 -5.77
C CYS A 12 -15.21 -11.24 -5.58
N GLY A 13 -14.77 -10.96 -4.34
CA GLY A 13 -13.80 -9.90 -4.04
C GLY A 13 -14.35 -8.46 -4.10
N LEU A 14 -15.66 -8.27 -4.33
CA LEU A 14 -16.31 -6.95 -4.32
C LEU A 14 -16.44 -6.40 -2.90
N ASP A 15 -16.43 -5.07 -2.76
CA ASP A 15 -16.61 -4.40 -1.47
C ASP A 15 -17.98 -4.71 -0.86
N GLU A 16 -18.08 -4.68 0.48
CA GLU A 16 -19.36 -4.89 1.18
C GLU A 16 -20.42 -3.87 0.76
N ARG A 17 -19.99 -2.62 0.57
CA ARG A 17 -20.89 -1.53 0.21
C ARG A 17 -21.30 -1.65 -1.25
N GLY A 18 -22.53 -2.13 -1.46
CA GLY A 18 -23.12 -2.30 -2.80
C GLY A 18 -23.02 -3.72 -3.36
N HIS A 19 -22.47 -4.69 -2.61
CA HIS A 19 -22.42 -6.08 -3.04
C HIS A 19 -23.81 -6.71 -3.19
N MET A 20 -24.71 -6.41 -2.26
CA MET A 20 -26.04 -7.04 -2.16
C MET A 20 -25.93 -8.56 -2.33
N GLN A 21 -26.40 -9.09 -3.46
CA GLN A 21 -26.21 -10.48 -3.87
C GLN A 21 -25.59 -10.52 -5.27
N HIS A 22 -24.60 -11.39 -5.45
CA HIS A 22 -23.94 -11.56 -6.74
C HIS A 22 -23.87 -13.04 -7.10
N TRP A 23 -23.87 -13.33 -8.41
CA TRP A 23 -23.65 -14.67 -8.92
C TRP A 23 -22.19 -14.86 -9.34
N THR A 24 -21.61 -16.00 -9.01
CA THR A 24 -20.30 -16.45 -9.53
C THR A 24 -20.39 -17.91 -9.95
N THR A 25 -19.53 -18.34 -10.89
CA THR A 25 -19.48 -19.74 -11.34
C THR A 25 -19.12 -20.71 -10.21
N GLU A 26 -18.27 -20.29 -9.27
CA GLU A 26 -17.76 -21.16 -8.20
C GLU A 26 -18.70 -21.27 -6.99
N ALA A 27 -19.43 -20.19 -6.66
CA ALA A 27 -20.27 -20.13 -5.45
C ALA A 27 -21.77 -19.96 -5.72
N GLY A 28 -22.17 -19.79 -6.99
CA GLY A 28 -23.55 -19.47 -7.35
C GLY A 28 -23.99 -18.10 -6.82
N TRP A 29 -25.29 -17.94 -6.59
CA TRP A 29 -25.87 -16.77 -5.93
C TRP A 29 -25.45 -16.74 -4.46
N HIS A 30 -24.75 -15.67 -4.06
CA HIS A 30 -24.31 -15.52 -2.68
C HIS A 30 -24.46 -14.07 -2.20
N PRO A 31 -24.79 -13.88 -0.91
CA PRO A 31 -24.68 -12.57 -0.26
C PRO A 31 -23.21 -12.23 -0.01
N TRP A 32 -22.95 -10.98 0.38
CA TRP A 32 -21.61 -10.62 0.83
C TRP A 32 -21.20 -11.51 2.01
N THR A 33 -20.02 -12.09 1.90
CA THR A 33 -19.45 -12.96 2.94
C THR A 33 -18.05 -12.45 3.27
N GLN A 34 -17.80 -12.23 4.56
CA GLN A 34 -16.51 -11.76 5.04
C GLN A 34 -15.37 -12.67 4.54
N PRO A 35 -14.29 -12.11 3.96
CA PRO A 35 -13.14 -12.91 3.55
C PRO A 35 -12.42 -13.51 4.75
N THR A 36 -11.79 -14.65 4.54
CA THR A 36 -10.96 -15.26 5.60
C THR A 36 -9.67 -14.48 5.83
N GLN A 37 -9.10 -14.57 7.03
CA GLN A 37 -7.80 -13.98 7.35
C GLN A 37 -6.69 -14.41 6.39
N GLN A 38 -6.74 -15.67 5.91
CA GLN A 38 -5.79 -16.19 4.92
C GLN A 38 -5.94 -15.49 3.57
N GLN A 39 -7.18 -15.29 3.09
CA GLN A 39 -7.46 -14.55 1.86
C GLN A 39 -7.05 -13.08 1.97
N ILE A 40 -7.37 -12.41 3.08
CA ILE A 40 -6.95 -11.03 3.34
C ILE A 40 -5.42 -10.94 3.29
N LYS A 41 -4.71 -11.84 4.00
CA LYS A 41 -3.25 -11.90 4.03
C LYS A 41 -2.65 -12.09 2.63
N ALA A 42 -3.21 -12.99 1.83
CA ALA A 42 -2.77 -13.22 0.46
C ALA A 42 -2.97 -11.99 -0.43
N ARG A 43 -4.14 -11.33 -0.33
CA ARG A 43 -4.45 -10.10 -1.08
C ARG A 43 -3.54 -8.94 -0.69
N MET A 44 -3.27 -8.75 0.59
CA MET A 44 -2.33 -7.73 1.08
C MET A 44 -0.90 -7.96 0.57
N ARG A 45 -0.44 -9.23 0.57
CA ARG A 45 0.86 -9.59 -0.02
C ARG A 45 0.91 -9.32 -1.52
N ALA A 46 -0.14 -9.71 -2.24
CA ALA A 46 -0.24 -9.47 -3.68
C ALA A 46 -0.27 -7.97 -4.01
N ARG A 47 -0.97 -7.16 -3.20
CA ARG A 47 -0.94 -5.70 -3.30
C ARG A 47 0.48 -5.19 -3.13
N ARG A 48 1.17 -5.55 -2.04
CA ARG A 48 2.57 -5.13 -1.79
C ARG A 48 3.51 -5.49 -2.94
N ASN A 49 3.33 -6.65 -3.57
CA ASN A 49 4.16 -7.07 -4.70
C ASN A 49 3.78 -6.40 -6.04
N LYS A 50 2.60 -5.78 -6.12
CA LYS A 50 2.12 -5.02 -7.27
C LYS A 50 2.35 -3.53 -7.12
N GLU A 51 2.43 -3.01 -5.90
CA GLU A 51 3.01 -1.69 -5.67
C GLU A 51 4.42 -1.78 -6.28
N PRO A 52 4.74 -0.99 -7.32
CA PRO A 52 6.12 -0.84 -7.69
C PRO A 52 6.79 -0.25 -6.44
N HIS A 53 7.45 -1.10 -5.65
CA HIS A 53 8.69 -0.62 -5.05
C HIS A 53 9.44 -0.01 -6.22
N MET A 54 9.84 1.25 -6.09
CA MET A 54 10.47 2.05 -7.12
C MET A 54 11.65 1.27 -7.74
N THR A 55 11.36 0.44 -8.75
CA THR A 55 12.34 -0.27 -9.57
C THR A 55 12.67 0.53 -10.81
N ASP A 56 11.91 1.59 -11.07
CA ASP A 56 12.39 2.65 -11.93
C ASP A 56 13.16 3.61 -11.02
N ASN A 57 14.46 3.70 -11.23
CA ASN A 57 15.35 4.69 -10.63
C ASN A 57 14.99 6.09 -11.19
N GLN A 58 13.75 6.50 -10.99
CA GLN A 58 13.30 7.85 -11.32
C GLN A 58 13.50 8.72 -10.07
N PRO A 59 14.34 9.76 -10.14
CA PRO A 59 14.50 10.68 -9.03
C PRO A 59 13.17 11.39 -8.77
N ILE A 60 12.61 11.18 -7.58
CA ILE A 60 11.51 12.02 -7.07
C ILE A 60 12.10 13.42 -6.85
N PRO A 61 11.48 14.50 -7.38
CA PRO A 61 11.95 15.85 -7.13
C PRO A 61 11.86 16.17 -5.64
N CYS A 62 12.98 16.63 -5.08
CA CYS A 62 13.05 17.14 -3.72
C CYS A 62 12.21 18.42 -3.61
N GLY A 63 11.19 18.42 -2.73
CA GLY A 63 10.46 19.66 -2.41
C GLY A 63 9.02 19.52 -1.92
N GLU A 64 8.27 18.47 -2.27
CA GLU A 64 6.84 18.36 -1.85
C GLU A 64 6.57 17.39 -0.70
N SER A 65 7.55 16.60 -0.28
CA SER A 65 7.47 15.80 0.94
C SER A 65 8.86 15.64 1.52
N GLY A 66 9.20 16.51 2.47
CA GLY A 66 10.54 16.70 3.01
C GLY A 66 11.13 15.52 3.76
N CYS A 67 11.75 14.58 3.04
CA CYS A 67 12.78 13.66 3.53
C CYS A 67 13.61 13.18 2.34
N LEU A 68 14.93 13.43 2.35
CA LEU A 68 15.87 12.92 1.35
C LEU A 68 16.74 11.84 2.01
N CYS A 69 16.60 10.60 1.57
CA CYS A 69 17.57 9.54 1.81
C CYS A 69 18.25 9.20 0.48
N TYR A 70 19.56 9.38 0.42
CA TYR A 70 20.39 8.95 -0.70
C TYR A 70 21.33 7.85 -0.21
N GLY A 71 21.12 6.61 -0.66
CA GLY A 71 22.08 5.53 -0.48
C GLY A 71 21.46 4.13 -0.60
N VAL A 72 22.04 3.27 -1.43
CA VAL A 72 21.78 1.82 -1.50
C VAL A 72 23.09 1.10 -1.23
N GLY A 73 23.18 0.37 -0.11
CA GLY A 73 24.38 -0.39 0.26
C GLY A 73 24.57 -0.53 1.78
N GLU A 74 25.60 -1.27 2.17
CA GLU A 74 25.96 -1.62 3.57
C GLU A 74 26.37 -0.39 4.41
N GLU A 75 26.54 0.77 3.78
CA GLU A 75 26.80 2.07 4.40
C GLU A 75 25.55 2.77 4.98
N HIS A 76 24.34 2.21 4.80
CA HIS A 76 23.11 2.80 5.35
C HIS A 76 22.83 2.43 6.82
N ALA A 77 23.68 1.63 7.46
CA ALA A 77 23.49 1.21 8.85
C ALA A 77 23.78 2.33 9.88
N ASP A 78 24.48 3.40 9.48
CA ASP A 78 24.95 4.47 10.37
C ASP A 78 24.29 5.84 10.13
N HIS A 79 23.31 5.94 9.22
CA HIS A 79 22.56 7.19 9.04
C HIS A 79 21.42 7.27 10.06
N ALA A 80 21.69 7.96 11.17
CA ALA A 80 20.63 8.51 12.00
C ALA A 80 19.70 9.35 11.12
N CYS A 81 18.40 9.14 11.26
CA CYS A 81 17.40 10.06 10.70
C CYS A 81 17.56 11.42 11.38
N GLY A 82 18.42 12.27 10.80
CA GLY A 82 18.68 13.61 11.28
C GLY A 82 17.53 14.52 10.88
N CYS A 83 16.45 14.51 11.66
CA CYS A 83 15.55 15.66 11.69
C CYS A 83 16.30 16.83 12.36
N ASP A 84 17.14 17.52 11.60
CA ASP A 84 17.66 18.84 11.96
C ASP A 84 16.82 19.88 11.22
N CYS A 85 15.64 20.17 11.78
CA CYS A 85 14.89 21.35 11.37
C CYS A 85 15.61 22.55 12.01
N PRO A 86 16.12 23.54 11.25
CA PRO A 86 16.51 24.79 11.86
C PRO A 86 15.26 25.40 12.49
N ARG A 87 15.25 25.49 13.82
CA ARG A 87 14.31 26.30 14.58
C ARG A 87 14.50 27.73 14.10
N GLU A 88 13.50 28.28 13.42
CA GLU A 88 13.49 29.66 12.94
C GLU A 88 13.92 30.61 14.07
N GLU A 89 15.06 31.26 13.90
CA GLU A 89 15.43 32.42 14.71
C GLU A 89 14.97 33.66 13.95
N ASP A 90 14.02 34.31 14.60
CA ASP A 90 13.29 35.54 14.26
C ASP A 90 14.25 36.71 13.97
N ASP A 91 14.03 37.35 12.82
CA ASP A 91 14.05 38.80 12.55
C ASP A 91 15.17 39.72 13.14
N GLN A 92 15.81 40.46 12.21
CA GLN A 92 16.59 41.71 12.31
C GLN A 92 18.13 41.64 12.43
#